data_AF-A0A959Q5T1-F1
#
_entry.id   AF-A0A959Q5T1-F1
#
_cell.length_a   1.000
_cell.length_b   1.000
_cell.length_c   1.000
_cell.angle_alpha   90.00
_cell.angle_beta   90.00
_cell.angle_gamma   90.00
#
_symmetry.space_group_name_H-M   'P 1'
#
loop_
_entity.id
_entity.type
_entity.pdbx_description
1 polymer ?
#
loop_
_entity_poly.entity_id
_entity_poly.type
_entity_poly.pdbx_seq_one_letter_code
_entity_poly.pdbx_strand_id
1 'polypeptide(L)'
;MELHEHNKDRLRDALRELPSYEPPDDLWQPIQRELEEGESRPTLERAIGKLPEYEPPERVWISLQDSLQGQSLRSRKLRRWYPAAAAALLVGVIFTFWKQGQSHSDDYQVTTSYSVEFVDQDLLAPDWEEDEAAFALVEEWCAQTPLLCSNPDLQLLQRELQELTSAKETLVAALDQYGNDPDLIGQLAEIELERTSLLKQMLERMI
;
A
#
# COMPACT_ATOMS: atom_id res chain seq x y z
N MET A 1 7.24 -13.34 39.68
CA MET A 1 6.13 -12.43 40.04
C MET A 1 4.95 -12.90 39.21
N GLU A 2 4.02 -13.62 39.81
CA GLU A 2 2.88 -14.21 39.08
C GLU A 2 1.85 -13.12 38.79
N LEU A 3 1.55 -12.89 37.51
CA LEU A 3 0.48 -11.98 37.07
C LEU A 3 -0.85 -12.70 37.29
N HIS A 4 -1.51 -12.43 38.41
CA HIS A 4 -2.87 -12.90 38.64
C HIS A 4 -3.85 -11.97 37.94
N GLU A 5 -4.51 -12.49 36.91
CA GLU A 5 -5.54 -11.76 36.18
C GLU A 5 -6.81 -11.64 37.05
N HIS A 6 -6.99 -10.48 37.67
CA HIS A 6 -8.01 -10.22 38.69
C HIS A 6 -9.46 -10.31 38.17
N ASN A 7 -9.68 -10.30 36.85
CA ASN A 7 -11.03 -10.24 36.25
C ASN A 7 -11.39 -11.49 35.43
N LYS A 8 -10.59 -12.56 35.49
CA LYS A 8 -10.79 -13.77 34.67
C LYS A 8 -12.20 -14.35 34.77
N ASP A 9 -12.75 -14.42 35.98
CA ASP A 9 -14.10 -14.96 36.18
C ASP A 9 -15.19 -14.04 35.61
N ARG A 10 -15.05 -12.72 35.78
CA ARG A 10 -15.99 -11.72 35.23
C ARG A 10 -15.98 -11.71 33.71
N LEU A 11 -14.81 -11.80 33.09
CA LEU A 11 -14.68 -11.87 31.64
C LEU A 11 -15.31 -13.15 31.09
N ARG A 12 -15.04 -14.29 31.73
CA ARG A 12 -15.63 -15.58 31.34
C ARG A 12 -17.16 -15.56 31.45
N ASP A 13 -17.70 -14.94 32.49
CA ASP A 13 -19.14 -14.87 32.70
C ASP A 13 -19.78 -13.91 31.68
N ALA A 14 -19.16 -12.75 31.42
CA ALA A 14 -19.62 -11.82 30.39
C ALA A 14 -19.60 -12.43 28.98
N LEU A 15 -18.56 -13.20 28.62
CA LEU A 15 -18.46 -13.89 27.33
C LEU A 15 -19.55 -14.95 27.15
N ARG A 16 -20.00 -15.58 28.24
CA ARG A 16 -21.11 -16.57 28.21
C ARG A 16 -22.48 -15.93 28.07
N GLU A 17 -22.62 -14.68 28.48
CA GLU A 17 -23.86 -13.91 28.38
C GLU A 17 -24.01 -13.18 27.04
N LEU A 18 -22.98 -13.21 26.18
CA LEU A 18 -23.07 -12.61 24.86
C LEU A 18 -24.13 -13.33 24.01
N PRO A 19 -25.10 -12.59 23.45
CA PRO A 19 -26.04 -13.15 22.52
C PRO A 19 -25.30 -13.64 21.27
N SER A 20 -25.55 -14.89 20.89
CA SER A 20 -25.13 -15.41 19.60
C SER A 20 -26.12 -14.90 18.56
N TYR A 21 -25.63 -14.11 17.60
CA TYR A 21 -26.38 -13.68 16.44
C TYR A 21 -25.90 -14.49 15.25
N GLU A 22 -26.69 -15.48 14.85
CA GLU A 22 -26.49 -16.18 13.59
C GLU A 22 -27.49 -15.61 12.58
N PRO A 23 -27.04 -15.14 11.40
CA PRO A 23 -27.95 -14.70 10.36
C PRO A 23 -28.83 -15.88 9.93
N PRO A 24 -30.13 -15.66 9.65
CA PRO A 24 -30.98 -16.68 9.07
C PRO A 24 -30.36 -17.30 7.79
N ASP A 25 -30.39 -18.62 7.68
CA ASP A 25 -29.79 -19.37 6.56
C ASP A 25 -30.31 -18.94 5.18
N ASP A 26 -31.53 -18.41 5.13
CA ASP A 26 -32.20 -17.95 3.92
C ASP A 26 -31.70 -16.58 3.42
N LEU A 27 -30.89 -15.85 4.21
CA LEU A 27 -30.28 -14.59 3.77
C LEU A 27 -29.14 -14.79 2.76
N TRP A 28 -28.48 -15.95 2.77
CA TRP A 28 -27.36 -16.21 1.88
C TRP A 28 -27.78 -16.44 0.43
N GLN A 29 -28.95 -17.05 0.21
CA GLN A 29 -29.43 -17.37 -1.14
C GLN A 29 -29.73 -16.13 -2.01
N PRO A 30 -30.38 -15.07 -1.50
CA PRO A 30 -30.54 -13.82 -2.23
C PRO A 30 -29.21 -13.14 -2.55
N ILE A 31 -28.28 -13.08 -1.59
CA ILE A 31 -26.95 -12.45 -1.77
C ILE A 31 -26.18 -13.19 -2.87
N GLN A 32 -26.14 -14.52 -2.81
CA GLN A 32 -25.46 -15.33 -3.82
C GLN A 32 -26.08 -15.13 -5.21
N ARG A 33 -27.40 -15.07 -5.30
CA ARG A 33 -28.11 -14.82 -6.56
C ARG A 33 -27.81 -13.44 -7.12
N GLU A 34 -27.76 -12.41 -6.29
CA GLU A 34 -27.42 -11.05 -6.71
C GLU A 34 -25.96 -10.95 -7.16
N LEU A 35 -25.04 -11.68 -6.52
CA LEU A 35 -23.64 -11.73 -6.96
C LEU A 35 -23.46 -12.48 -8.29
N GLU A 36 -24.21 -13.56 -8.51
CA GLU A 36 -24.09 -14.40 -9.70
C GLU A 36 -24.85 -13.85 -10.92
N GLU A 37 -26.06 -13.31 -10.69
CA GLU A 37 -27.04 -12.91 -11.70
C GLU A 37 -27.29 -11.38 -11.73
N GLY A 38 -26.74 -10.63 -10.77
CA GLY A 38 -26.97 -9.20 -10.66
C GLY A 38 -26.53 -8.42 -11.88
N GLU A 39 -27.19 -7.29 -12.11
CA GLU A 39 -27.01 -6.40 -13.26
C GLU A 39 -25.55 -5.94 -13.48
N SER A 40 -24.73 -6.02 -12.43
CA SER A 40 -23.31 -5.68 -12.42
C SER A 40 -22.46 -6.56 -13.33
N ARG A 41 -22.77 -7.86 -13.46
CA ARG A 41 -21.94 -8.81 -14.22
C ARG A 41 -21.95 -8.57 -15.74
N PRO A 42 -23.11 -8.46 -16.43
CA PRO A 42 -23.14 -8.13 -17.85
C PRO A 42 -22.68 -6.68 -18.13
N THR A 43 -22.77 -5.80 -17.15
CA THR A 43 -22.27 -4.41 -17.25
C THR A 43 -20.75 -4.38 -17.19
N LEU A 44 -20.14 -5.16 -16.30
CA LEU A 44 -18.69 -5.30 -16.17
C LEU A 44 -18.07 -5.93 -17.42
N GLU A 45 -18.63 -7.03 -17.92
CA GLU A 45 -18.12 -7.68 -19.15
C GLU A 45 -18.17 -6.73 -20.35
N ARG A 46 -19.26 -5.95 -20.48
CA ARG A 46 -19.39 -4.93 -21.53
C ARG A 46 -18.42 -3.76 -21.34
N ALA A 47 -18.10 -3.39 -20.10
CA ALA A 47 -17.14 -2.34 -19.79
C ALA A 47 -15.71 -2.80 -20.10
N ILE A 48 -15.36 -4.03 -19.74
CA ILE A 48 -14.06 -4.65 -20.06
C ILE A 48 -13.84 -4.69 -21.57
N GLY A 49 -14.84 -5.14 -22.34
CA GLY A 49 -14.77 -5.16 -23.80
C GLY A 49 -14.68 -3.78 -24.47
N LYS A 50 -14.91 -2.69 -23.72
CA LYS A 50 -14.77 -1.31 -24.19
C LYS A 50 -13.47 -0.65 -23.72
N LEU A 51 -12.66 -1.33 -22.91
CA LEU A 51 -11.39 -0.79 -22.49
C LEU A 51 -10.45 -0.72 -23.70
N PRO A 52 -9.88 0.47 -23.99
CA PRO A 52 -8.88 0.60 -25.03
C PRO A 52 -7.62 -0.17 -24.63
N GLU A 53 -7.09 -0.96 -25.56
CA GLU A 53 -5.75 -1.53 -25.43
C GLU A 53 -4.74 -0.41 -25.74
N TYR A 54 -4.18 0.18 -24.68
CA TYR A 54 -3.09 1.13 -24.81
C TYR A 54 -1.77 0.43 -24.53
N GLU A 55 -0.99 0.20 -25.58
CA GLU A 55 0.42 -0.13 -25.43
C GLU A 55 1.23 1.18 -25.47
N PRO A 56 2.07 1.45 -24.46
CA PRO A 56 2.90 2.64 -24.45
C PRO A 56 3.87 2.62 -25.66
N PRO A 57 4.04 3.74 -26.38
CA PRO A 57 4.93 3.78 -27.54
C PRO A 57 6.37 3.44 -27.16
N GLU A 58 7.09 2.72 -28.02
CA GLU A 58 8.48 2.26 -27.81
C GLU A 58 9.43 3.34 -27.29
N ARG A 59 9.25 4.60 -27.74
CA ARG A 59 10.04 5.75 -27.28
C ARG A 59 9.97 5.98 -25.77
N VAL A 60 8.84 5.64 -25.13
CA VAL A 60 8.63 5.78 -23.69
C VAL A 60 9.52 4.79 -22.96
N TRP A 61 9.54 3.53 -23.40
CA TRP A 61 10.42 2.49 -22.86
C TRP A 61 11.89 2.83 -23.03
N ILE A 62 12.29 3.29 -24.21
CA ILE A 62 13.66 3.73 -24.48
C ILE A 62 14.04 4.89 -23.55
N SER A 63 13.15 5.89 -23.36
CA SER A 63 13.42 7.02 -22.47
C SER A 63 13.57 6.65 -21.00
N LEU A 64 12.81 5.64 -20.54
CA LEU A 64 12.94 5.09 -19.18
C LEU A 64 14.27 4.36 -19.03
N GLN A 65 14.66 3.54 -20.02
CA GLN A 65 15.92 2.83 -20.01
C GLN A 65 17.12 3.79 -20.01
N ASP A 66 17.07 4.85 -20.81
CA ASP A 66 18.09 5.91 -20.83
C ASP A 66 18.14 6.69 -19.51
N SER A 67 16.99 6.96 -18.89
CA SER A 67 16.91 7.67 -17.60
C SER A 67 17.51 6.84 -16.45
N LEU A 68 17.37 5.51 -16.51
CA LEU A 68 17.97 4.58 -15.54
C LEU A 68 19.49 4.46 -15.73
N GLN A 69 19.97 4.50 -16.98
CA GLN A 69 21.41 4.41 -17.29
C GLN A 69 22.14 5.76 -17.16
N GLY A 70 21.41 6.87 -17.19
CA GLY A 70 21.93 8.25 -17.23
C GLY A 70 22.34 8.87 -15.89
N GLN A 71 22.16 8.20 -14.74
CA GLN A 71 22.52 8.74 -13.42
C GLN A 71 24.03 8.76 -13.13
N SER A 72 24.89 8.96 -14.14
CA SER A 72 26.26 9.41 -13.90
C SER A 72 26.25 10.94 -13.79
N LEU A 73 26.57 11.45 -12.60
CA LEU A 73 26.64 12.88 -12.27
C LEU A 73 27.67 13.62 -13.14
N ARG A 74 27.34 13.94 -14.38
CA ARG A 74 28.15 14.84 -15.21
C ARG A 74 27.84 16.28 -14.84
N SER A 75 28.66 16.80 -13.92
CA SER A 75 28.69 18.23 -13.58
C SER A 75 28.95 19.09 -14.82
N ARG A 76 27.89 19.66 -15.38
CA ARG A 76 28.00 20.73 -16.38
C ARG A 76 28.40 22.01 -15.65
N LYS A 77 29.68 22.35 -15.68
CA LYS A 77 30.15 23.69 -15.32
C LYS A 77 29.47 24.72 -16.23
N LEU A 78 28.47 25.42 -15.72
CA LEU A 78 27.86 26.56 -16.39
C LEU A 78 28.87 27.71 -16.46
N ARG A 79 29.39 27.93 -17.67
CA ARG A 79 30.21 29.07 -18.04
C ARG A 79 29.34 30.34 -18.07
N ARG A 80 29.80 31.34 -17.32
CA ARG A 80 29.14 32.61 -16.99
C ARG A 80 28.72 33.49 -18.19
N TRP A 81 27.46 33.95 -18.14
CA TRP A 81 26.94 35.33 -18.07
C TRP A 81 27.06 36.25 -19.31
N TYR A 82 25.91 36.38 -20.00
CA TYR A 82 25.27 37.55 -20.68
C TYR A 82 26.01 38.35 -21.79
N PRO A 83 25.26 38.87 -22.79
CA PRO A 83 24.44 40.08 -22.57
C PRO A 83 22.93 39.88 -22.75
N ALA A 84 22.16 40.05 -21.67
CA ALA A 84 20.70 40.12 -21.64
C ALA A 84 20.20 41.53 -21.89
N ALA A 85 20.10 41.92 -23.15
CA ALA A 85 19.29 43.07 -23.53
C ALA A 85 18.42 42.77 -24.76
N ALA A 86 18.91 42.00 -25.74
CA ALA A 86 18.12 41.66 -26.93
C ALA A 86 17.15 40.48 -26.73
N ALA A 87 17.49 39.53 -25.85
CA ALA A 87 16.66 38.33 -25.64
C ALA A 87 15.36 38.61 -24.87
N ALA A 88 15.34 39.65 -24.01
CA ALA A 88 14.16 40.00 -23.22
C ALA A 88 13.00 40.50 -24.10
N LEU A 89 13.31 41.20 -25.20
CA LEU A 89 12.28 41.70 -26.13
C LEU A 89 11.66 40.57 -26.96
N LEU A 90 12.45 39.57 -27.38
CA LEU A 90 11.92 38.42 -28.12
C LEU A 90 11.07 37.51 -27.23
N VAL A 91 11.47 37.28 -25.98
CA VAL A 91 10.66 36.51 -25.00
C VAL A 91 9.36 37.25 -24.67
N GLY A 92 9.39 38.58 -24.55
CA GLY A 92 8.20 39.39 -24.30
C GLY A 92 7.15 39.27 -25.41
N VAL A 93 7.57 39.33 -26.69
CA VAL A 93 6.65 39.19 -27.83
C VAL A 93 6.09 37.77 -27.95
N ILE A 94 6.90 36.74 -27.66
CA ILE A 94 6.42 35.35 -27.64
C ILE A 94 5.41 35.14 -26.50
N PHE A 95 5.64 35.73 -25.32
CA PHE A 95 4.74 35.61 -24.17
C PHE A 95 3.40 36.30 -24.39
N THR A 96 3.38 37.47 -25.04
CA THR A 96 2.10 38.15 -25.38
C THR A 96 1.31 37.39 -26.44
N PHE A 97 1.99 36.81 -27.43
CA PHE A 97 1.34 35.98 -28.45
C PHE A 97 0.76 34.68 -27.86
N TRP A 98 1.45 34.06 -26.90
CA TRP A 98 0.95 32.89 -26.17
C TRP A 98 -0.31 33.19 -25.36
N LYS A 99 -0.38 34.34 -24.68
CA LYS A 99 -1.58 34.72 -23.90
C LYS A 99 -2.81 34.97 -24.78
N GLN A 100 -2.62 35.45 -26.02
CA GLN A 100 -3.73 35.75 -26.93
C GLN A 100 -4.33 34.48 -27.56
N GLY A 101 -3.55 33.41 -27.71
CA GLY A 101 -4.00 32.15 -28.31
C GLY A 101 -4.79 31.21 -27.38
N GLN A 102 -4.91 31.54 -26.10
CA GLN A 102 -5.48 30.64 -25.08
C GLN A 102 -6.99 30.88 -24.80
N SER A 103 -7.66 31.76 -25.55
CA SER A 103 -9.07 32.13 -25.31
C SER A 103 -10.11 31.23 -26.01
N HIS A 104 -9.77 29.97 -26.31
CA HIS A 104 -10.74 29.00 -26.79
C HIS A 104 -10.53 27.66 -26.10
N SER A 105 -11.02 27.56 -24.87
CA SER A 105 -11.28 26.29 -24.21
C SER A 105 -12.79 26.19 -24.03
N ASP A 106 -13.40 25.28 -24.78
CA ASP A 106 -14.79 24.88 -24.61
C ASP A 106 -15.06 24.52 -23.14
N ASP A 107 -16.10 25.14 -22.58
CA ASP A 107 -16.59 24.95 -21.21
C ASP A 107 -17.24 23.56 -21.07
N TYR A 108 -16.41 22.53 -20.93
CA TYR A 108 -16.87 21.21 -20.49
C TYR A 108 -16.97 21.21 -18.97
N GLN A 109 -18.16 21.50 -18.44
CA GLN A 109 -18.44 21.34 -17.02
C GLN A 109 -18.61 19.86 -16.68
N VAL A 110 -17.51 19.22 -16.28
CA VAL A 110 -17.54 17.88 -15.69
C VAL A 110 -18.03 18.03 -14.24
N THR A 111 -19.31 17.75 -14.00
CA THR A 111 -19.85 17.65 -12.64
C THR A 111 -19.39 16.33 -12.01
N THR A 112 -18.28 16.37 -11.26
CA THR A 112 -17.82 15.22 -10.48
C THR A 112 -18.61 15.14 -9.17
N SER A 113 -19.41 14.10 -9.00
CA SER A 113 -19.94 13.72 -7.70
C SER A 113 -18.88 12.88 -6.98
N TYR A 114 -18.30 13.43 -5.92
CA TYR A 114 -17.37 12.71 -5.03
C TYR A 114 -18.10 12.43 -3.71
N SER A 115 -18.08 11.17 -3.27
CA SER A 115 -18.58 10.76 -1.97
C SER A 115 -17.39 10.31 -1.14
N VAL A 116 -17.28 10.81 0.09
CA VAL A 116 -16.26 10.41 1.07
C VAL A 116 -16.98 9.72 2.20
N GLU A 117 -16.58 8.49 2.48
CA GLU A 117 -17.00 7.78 3.68
C GLU A 117 -15.94 8.02 4.76
N PHE A 118 -16.38 8.53 5.91
CA PHE A 118 -15.52 8.71 7.07
C PHE A 118 -15.52 7.39 7.84
N VAL A 119 -14.44 6.62 7.69
CA VAL A 119 -14.19 5.45 8.53
C VAL A 119 -13.68 5.94 9.88
N ASP A 120 -14.26 5.40 10.95
CA ASP A 120 -13.80 5.68 12.31
C ASP A 120 -12.35 5.17 12.46
N GLN A 121 -11.40 6.08 12.70
CA GLN A 121 -9.98 5.73 12.82
C GLN A 121 -9.73 4.84 14.03
N ASP A 122 -10.59 4.87 15.04
CA ASP A 122 -10.45 4.00 16.22
C ASP A 122 -10.81 2.54 15.89
N LEU A 123 -11.62 2.30 14.85
CA LEU A 123 -11.87 0.95 14.29
C LEU A 123 -10.74 0.48 13.36
N LEU A 124 -9.90 1.41 12.91
CA LEU A 124 -8.71 1.17 12.12
C LEU A 124 -7.44 1.13 12.96
N ALA A 125 -7.52 1.22 14.29
CA ALA A 125 -6.37 1.00 15.16
C ALA A 125 -6.12 -0.51 15.24
N PRO A 126 -5.21 -1.05 14.41
CA PRO A 126 -5.06 -2.49 14.29
C PRO A 126 -4.23 -2.91 15.49
N ASP A 127 -4.62 -4.02 16.11
CA ASP A 127 -3.82 -4.66 17.14
C ASP A 127 -2.62 -5.33 16.45
N TRP A 128 -1.64 -4.53 16.04
CA TRP A 128 -0.44 -4.95 15.30
C TRP A 128 0.46 -5.90 16.09
N GLU A 129 0.13 -6.16 17.36
CA GLU A 129 0.92 -6.98 18.27
C GLU A 129 0.39 -8.42 18.38
N GLU A 130 -0.79 -8.74 17.83
CA GLU A 130 -1.40 -10.06 17.95
C GLU A 130 -0.51 -11.17 17.36
N ASP A 131 0.14 -10.89 16.23
CA ASP A 131 0.93 -11.88 15.48
C ASP A 131 2.41 -11.94 15.90
N GLU A 132 2.88 -11.05 16.79
CA GLU A 132 4.29 -10.97 17.15
C GLU A 132 4.81 -12.26 17.83
N ALA A 133 3.92 -12.94 18.56
CA ALA A 133 4.21 -14.25 19.15
C ALA A 133 4.44 -15.35 18.09
N ALA A 134 3.76 -15.28 16.94
CA ALA A 134 3.90 -16.25 15.86
C ALA A 134 5.24 -16.09 15.13
N PHE A 135 5.72 -14.85 14.96
CA PHE A 135 7.03 -14.57 14.39
C PHE A 135 8.18 -15.02 15.32
N ALA A 136 8.05 -14.76 16.63
CA ALA A 136 9.03 -15.18 17.62
C ALA A 136 9.22 -16.70 17.66
N LEU A 137 8.15 -17.48 17.46
CA LEU A 137 8.20 -18.94 17.42
C LEU A 137 9.10 -19.46 16.29
N VAL A 138 9.07 -18.82 15.12
CA VAL A 138 9.86 -19.24 13.95
C VAL A 138 11.34 -18.91 14.15
N GLU A 139 11.65 -17.75 14.74
CA GLU A 139 13.03 -17.43 15.12
C GLU A 139 13.59 -18.42 16.15
N GLU A 140 12.77 -18.79 17.15
CA GLU A 140 13.13 -19.78 18.16
C GLU A 140 13.37 -21.16 17.55
N TRP A 141 12.57 -21.55 16.56
CA TRP A 141 12.73 -22.82 15.87
C TRP A 141 14.05 -22.90 15.10
N CYS A 142 14.44 -21.80 14.43
CA CYS A 142 15.76 -21.72 13.80
C CYS A 142 16.91 -21.80 14.81
N ALA A 143 16.76 -21.23 16.01
CA ALA A 143 17.75 -21.36 17.07
C ALA A 143 17.88 -22.81 17.57
N GLN A 144 16.77 -23.55 17.64
CA GLN A 144 16.73 -24.94 18.10
C GLN A 144 17.18 -25.95 17.04
N THR A 145 17.02 -25.63 15.75
CA THR A 145 17.37 -26.52 14.63
C THR A 145 18.24 -25.84 13.56
N PRO A 146 19.54 -25.59 13.86
CA PRO A 146 20.43 -24.86 12.96
C PRO A 146 20.60 -25.51 11.58
N LEU A 147 20.46 -26.84 11.50
CA LEU A 147 20.59 -27.60 10.25
C LEU A 147 19.43 -27.33 9.28
N LEU A 148 18.22 -27.04 9.78
CA LEU A 148 17.07 -26.69 8.94
C LEU A 148 17.22 -25.27 8.39
N CYS A 149 17.68 -24.32 9.21
CA CYS A 149 17.91 -22.94 8.79
C CYS A 149 19.29 -22.69 8.14
N SER A 150 20.02 -23.76 7.82
CA SER A 150 21.26 -23.69 7.01
C SER A 150 20.98 -23.65 5.50
N ASN A 151 19.73 -23.84 5.08
CA ASN A 151 19.33 -23.71 3.68
C ASN A 151 19.44 -22.23 3.24
N PRO A 152 20.15 -21.91 2.14
CA PRO A 152 20.33 -20.54 1.67
C PRO A 152 19.00 -19.80 1.38
N ASP A 153 17.96 -20.51 0.94
CA ASP A 153 16.66 -19.91 0.66
C ASP A 153 15.93 -19.50 1.95
N LEU A 154 16.05 -20.31 3.01
CA LEU A 154 15.49 -19.98 4.33
C LEU A 154 16.27 -18.83 4.99
N GLN A 155 17.59 -18.76 4.79
CA GLN A 155 18.40 -17.65 5.29
C GLN A 155 18.07 -16.33 4.61
N LEU A 156 17.73 -16.36 3.31
CA LEU A 156 17.24 -15.20 2.59
C LEU A 156 15.93 -14.70 3.22
N LEU A 157 14.94 -15.58 3.37
CA LEU A 157 13.65 -15.24 3.96
C LEU A 157 13.77 -14.74 5.41
N GLN A 158 14.64 -15.35 6.21
CA GLN A 158 14.90 -14.91 7.58
C GLN A 158 15.46 -13.48 7.62
N ARG A 159 16.38 -13.14 6.71
CA ARG A 159 16.95 -11.80 6.63
C ARG A 159 15.92 -10.77 6.17
N GLU A 160 15.09 -11.12 5.19
CA GLU A 160 13.98 -10.27 4.74
C GLU A 160 12.96 -10.04 5.86
N LEU A 161 12.63 -11.08 6.63
CA LEU A 161 11.76 -10.95 7.80
C LEU A 161 12.33 -10.00 8.85
N GLN A 162 13.63 -10.09 9.14
CA GLN A 162 14.31 -9.18 10.08
C GLN A 162 14.31 -7.73 9.59
N GLU A 163 14.51 -7.51 8.29
CA GLU A 163 14.45 -6.19 7.69
C GLU A 163 13.04 -5.58 7.84
N LEU A 164 12.00 -6.34 7.53
CA LEU A 164 10.61 -5.89 7.69
C LEU A 164 10.24 -5.64 9.16
N THR A 165 10.68 -6.48 10.09
CA THR A 165 10.46 -6.26 11.52
C THR A 165 11.12 -4.96 11.99
N SER A 166 12.35 -4.67 11.56
CA SER A 166 13.01 -3.40 11.90
C SER A 166 12.31 -2.18 11.27
N ALA A 167 11.78 -2.32 10.05
CA ALA A 167 11.02 -1.28 9.38
C ALA A 167 9.69 -0.99 10.11
N LYS A 168 8.97 -2.04 10.54
CA LYS A 168 7.77 -1.94 11.39
C LYS A 168 8.07 -1.13 12.65
N GLU A 169 9.08 -1.52 13.43
CA GLU A 169 9.47 -0.84 14.67
C GLU A 169 9.74 0.66 14.44
N THR A 170 10.38 0.99 13.32
CA THR A 170 10.69 2.38 12.95
C THR A 170 9.42 3.17 12.65
N LEU A 171 8.47 2.59 11.91
CA LEU A 171 7.20 3.24 11.58
C LEU A 171 6.30 3.39 12.80
N VAL A 172 6.21 2.38 13.67
CA VAL A 172 5.46 2.45 14.93
C VAL A 172 6.02 3.57 15.82
N ALA A 173 7.35 3.66 15.96
CA ALA A 173 7.98 4.73 16.72
C ALA A 173 7.75 6.13 16.11
N ALA A 174 7.57 6.23 14.80
CA ALA A 174 7.22 7.48 14.13
C ALA A 174 5.74 7.84 14.34
N LEU A 175 4.83 6.88 14.26
CA LEU A 175 3.41 7.07 14.53
C LEU A 175 3.17 7.51 15.99
N ASP A 176 3.91 6.96 16.95
CA ASP A 176 3.88 7.39 18.36
C ASP A 176 4.28 8.87 18.55
N GLN A 177 5.17 9.39 17.70
CA GLN A 177 5.69 10.76 17.80
C GLN A 177 4.86 11.79 17.02
N TYR A 178 4.36 11.41 15.85
CA TYR A 178 3.74 12.33 14.89
C TYR A 178 2.22 12.14 14.73
N GLY A 179 1.64 11.09 15.34
CA GLY A 179 0.21 10.79 15.30
C GLY A 179 -0.21 9.97 14.07
N ASN A 180 -1.53 9.82 13.88
CA ASN A 180 -2.16 8.98 12.84
C ASN A 180 -2.01 9.55 11.41
N ASP A 181 -0.80 9.48 10.86
CA ASP A 181 -0.57 9.76 9.43
C ASP A 181 -1.11 8.58 8.58
N PRO A 182 -2.11 8.82 7.70
CA PRO A 182 -2.71 7.75 6.89
C PRO A 182 -1.72 7.09 5.94
N ASP A 183 -0.69 7.80 5.46
CA ASP A 183 0.32 7.23 4.57
C ASP A 183 1.26 6.29 5.34
N LEU A 184 1.57 6.60 6.60
CA LEU A 184 2.38 5.72 7.47
C LEU A 184 1.59 4.50 7.93
N ILE A 185 0.30 4.66 8.22
CA ILE A 185 -0.59 3.53 8.55
C ILE A 185 -0.71 2.58 7.34
N GLY A 186 -0.82 3.12 6.13
CA GLY A 186 -0.84 2.32 4.90
C GLY A 186 0.46 1.52 4.70
N GLN A 187 1.62 2.15 4.91
CA GLN A 187 2.92 1.48 4.83
C GLN A 187 3.08 0.39 5.90
N LEU A 188 2.60 0.64 7.12
CA LEU A 188 2.62 -0.34 8.20
C LEU A 188 1.75 -1.57 7.85
N ALA A 189 0.57 -1.35 7.28
CA ALA A 189 -0.30 -2.43 6.81
C ALA A 189 0.35 -3.29 5.72
N GLU A 190 1.04 -2.67 4.77
CA GLU A 190 1.77 -3.37 3.71
C GLU A 190 2.90 -4.24 4.29
N ILE A 191 3.67 -3.69 5.25
CA ILE A 191 4.74 -4.44 5.93
C ILE A 191 4.20 -5.67 6.66
N GLU A 192 3.07 -5.57 7.36
CA GLU A 192 2.51 -6.72 8.08
C GLU A 192 2.00 -7.83 7.15
N LEU A 193 1.43 -7.46 6.01
CA LEU A 193 1.04 -8.42 4.97
C LEU A 193 2.27 -9.13 4.39
N GLU A 194 3.36 -8.40 4.14
CA GLU A 194 4.62 -8.98 3.67
C GLU A 194 5.25 -9.91 4.72
N ARG A 195 5.30 -9.50 5.99
CA ARG A 195 5.80 -10.34 7.10
C ARG A 195 5.03 -11.66 7.18
N THR A 196 3.69 -11.60 7.10
CA THR A 196 2.83 -12.79 7.10
C THR A 196 3.10 -13.70 5.89
N SER A 197 3.31 -13.11 4.72
CA SER A 197 3.66 -13.85 3.51
C SER A 197 5.01 -14.57 3.63
N LEU A 198 6.04 -13.89 4.17
CA LEU A 198 7.35 -14.50 4.41
C LEU A 198 7.27 -15.63 5.42
N LEU A 199 6.50 -15.46 6.49
CA LEU A 199 6.27 -16.51 7.50
C LEU A 199 5.70 -17.78 6.86
N LYS A 200 4.69 -17.65 6.01
CA LYS A 200 4.12 -18.77 5.26
C LYS A 200 5.17 -19.44 4.36
N GLN A 201 5.95 -18.65 3.64
CA GLN A 201 7.01 -19.15 2.75
C GLN A 201 8.13 -19.88 3.50
N MET A 202 8.45 -19.44 4.72
CA MET A 202 9.39 -20.11 5.61
C MET A 202 8.84 -21.46 6.06
N LEU A 203 7.58 -21.51 6.50
CA LEU A 203 6.92 -22.77 6.90
C LEU A 203 6.87 -23.79 5.75
N GLU A 204 6.52 -23.36 4.53
CA GLU A 204 6.49 -24.22 3.34
C GLU A 204 7.85 -24.85 3.00
N ARG A 205 8.95 -24.19 3.34
CA ARG A 205 10.33 -24.67 3.07
C ARG A 205 10.95 -25.46 4.22
N MET A 206 10.27 -25.50 5.37
CA MET A 206 10.70 -26.24 6.57
C MET A 206 10.08 -27.64 6.66
N ILE A 207 9.01 -27.92 5.91
CA ILE A 207 8.31 -29.21 5.82
C ILE A 207 8.88 -30.04 4.67
#